data_AF-A0A3D9L4L6-F1
#
_entry.id   AF-A0A3D9L4L6-F1
#
_cell.length_a   1.000
_cell.length_b   1.000
_cell.length_c   1.000
_cell.angle_alpha   90.00
_cell.angle_beta   90.00
_cell.angle_gamma   90.00
#
_symmetry.space_group_name_H-M   'P 1'
#
loop_
_entity.id
_entity.type
_entity.pdbx_description
1 polymer ?
#
loop_
_entity_poly.entity_id
_entity_poly.type
_entity_poly.pdbx_seq_one_letter_code
_entity_poly.pdbx_strand_id
1 'polypeptide(L)'
;MIIGIGGVSRAGKSTLAARLADFFKRNGQTTDIFCQDEYVKPKISIPKVQGVPDWERPSTIKWDKLTKDIEKSTADIKVVEGLFSFYPASLRKMYDLKVFLEISKETFQQRKNTDQRWEEEPDWYAEHVWRSYLKYGQTKGDKGEYMILSGESEVDLLKIVSGTTSD
;
A
#
# COMPACT_ATOMS: atom_id res chain seq x y z
N MET A 1 4.22 17.01 2.31
CA MET A 1 4.93 15.74 2.57
C MET A 1 4.14 14.57 1.97
N ILE A 2 4.81 13.57 1.39
CA ILE A 2 4.23 12.36 0.83
C ILE A 2 4.77 11.13 1.56
N ILE A 3 3.87 10.36 2.16
CA ILE A 3 4.18 9.11 2.88
C ILE A 3 3.73 7.93 2.02
N GLY A 4 4.67 7.10 1.57
CA GLY A 4 4.36 5.83 0.92
C GLY A 4 4.22 4.69 1.93
N ILE A 5 3.14 3.91 1.84
CA ILE A 5 2.91 2.73 2.67
C ILE A 5 2.80 1.47 1.79
N GLY A 6 3.78 0.58 1.91
CA GLY A 6 3.82 -0.71 1.21
C GLY A 6 3.61 -1.90 2.13
N GLY A 7 3.45 -3.08 1.54
CA GLY A 7 3.27 -4.34 2.27
C GLY A 7 2.21 -5.24 1.64
N VAL A 8 2.21 -6.52 1.99
CA VAL A 8 1.27 -7.51 1.44
C VAL A 8 -0.19 -7.15 1.74
N SER A 9 -1.13 -7.67 0.95
CA SER A 9 -2.57 -7.56 1.25
C SER A 9 -2.85 -7.98 2.71
N ARG A 10 -3.78 -7.30 3.38
CA ARG A 10 -4.13 -7.52 4.80
C ARG A 10 -3.00 -7.26 5.84
N ALA A 11 -1.91 -6.59 5.45
CA ALA A 11 -0.86 -6.15 6.38
C ALA A 11 -1.26 -4.97 7.30
N GLY A 12 -2.42 -4.33 7.07
CA GLY A 12 -2.87 -3.18 7.86
C GLY A 12 -2.56 -1.80 7.26
N LYS A 13 -2.18 -1.74 5.97
CA LYS A 13 -1.80 -0.50 5.28
C LYS A 13 -2.88 0.59 5.32
N SER A 14 -4.10 0.28 4.88
CA SER A 14 -5.20 1.26 4.86
C SER A 14 -5.61 1.68 6.27
N THR A 15 -5.51 0.78 7.27
CA THR A 15 -5.71 1.11 8.69
C THR A 15 -4.65 2.08 9.19
N LEU A 16 -3.38 1.85 8.85
CA LEU A 16 -2.29 2.77 9.20
C LEU A 16 -2.46 4.13 8.50
N ALA A 17 -2.84 4.13 7.23
CA ALA A 17 -3.11 5.36 6.47
C ALA A 17 -4.21 6.20 7.14
N ALA A 18 -5.32 5.57 7.54
CA ALA A 18 -6.41 6.24 8.26
C ALA A 18 -5.93 6.79 9.62
N ARG A 19 -5.19 6.01 10.39
CA ARG A 19 -4.62 6.45 11.68
C ARG A 19 -3.67 7.64 11.52
N LEU A 20 -2.84 7.65 10.48
CA LEU A 20 -1.95 8.79 10.18
C LEU A 20 -2.76 10.03 9.77
N ALA A 21 -3.76 9.89 8.91
CA ALA A 21 -4.62 11.00 8.52
C ALA A 21 -5.35 11.61 9.72
N ASP A 22 -5.88 10.78 10.61
CA ASP A 22 -6.49 11.23 11.86
C ASP A 22 -5.50 11.96 12.77
N PHE A 23 -4.26 11.45 12.87
CA PHE A 23 -3.21 12.10 13.65
C PHE A 23 -2.89 13.48 13.10
N PHE A 24 -2.58 13.61 11.80
CA PHE A 24 -2.22 14.90 11.20
C PHE A 24 -3.38 15.89 11.22
N LYS A 25 -4.60 15.43 10.98
CA LYS A 25 -5.81 16.26 11.09
C LYS A 25 -6.00 16.84 12.48
N ARG A 26 -5.77 16.07 13.55
CA ARG A 26 -5.81 16.58 14.93
C ARG A 26 -4.73 17.61 15.22
N ASN A 27 -3.62 17.58 14.48
CA ASN A 27 -2.54 18.56 14.56
C ASN A 27 -2.70 19.72 13.56
N GLY A 28 -3.88 19.90 12.96
CA GLY A 28 -4.20 21.05 12.10
C GLY A 28 -3.73 20.93 10.65
N GLN A 29 -3.28 19.75 10.21
CA GLN A 29 -2.82 19.52 8.84
C GLN A 29 -3.90 18.79 8.01
N THR A 30 -4.09 19.24 6.78
CA THR A 30 -4.94 18.54 5.81
C THR A 30 -4.25 17.28 5.31
N THR A 31 -5.00 16.18 5.17
CA THR A 31 -4.45 14.91 4.70
C THR A 31 -5.35 14.26 3.67
N ASP A 32 -4.78 13.87 2.53
CA ASP A 32 -5.42 13.03 1.52
C ASP A 32 -4.81 11.63 1.53
N ILE A 33 -5.66 10.60 1.37
CA ILE A 33 -5.23 9.20 1.22
C ILE A 33 -5.50 8.76 -0.21
N PHE A 34 -4.47 8.17 -0.83
CA PHE A 34 -4.52 7.58 -2.16
C PHE A 34 -4.40 6.07 -2.03
N CYS A 35 -5.55 5.38 -2.01
CA CYS A 35 -5.61 3.92 -1.98
C CYS A 35 -5.38 3.36 -3.38
N GLN A 36 -4.35 2.53 -3.57
CA GLN A 36 -4.03 1.95 -4.88
C GLN A 36 -5.18 1.17 -5.51
N ASP A 37 -6.07 0.58 -4.69
CA ASP A 37 -7.22 -0.22 -5.15
C ASP A 37 -8.26 0.65 -5.91
N GLU A 38 -8.26 1.97 -5.71
CA GLU A 38 -9.13 2.92 -6.44
C GLU A 38 -8.61 3.23 -7.86
N TYR A 39 -7.35 2.90 -8.14
CA TYR A 39 -6.66 3.20 -9.40
C TYR A 39 -6.56 1.97 -10.31
N VAL A 40 -7.34 0.93 -10.07
CA VAL A 40 -7.33 -0.29 -10.87
C VAL A 40 -8.00 -0.07 -12.23
N LYS A 41 -7.47 -0.70 -13.27
CA LYS A 41 -8.04 -0.72 -14.62
C LYS A 41 -9.39 -1.46 -14.65
N PRO A 42 -10.29 -1.15 -15.60
CA PRO A 42 -11.59 -1.81 -15.68
C PRO A 42 -11.46 -3.34 -15.81
N LYS A 43 -12.35 -4.10 -15.16
CA LYS A 43 -12.33 -5.59 -15.10
C LYS A 43 -12.14 -6.25 -16.48
N ILE A 44 -12.73 -5.68 -17.55
CA ILE A 44 -12.60 -6.18 -18.93
C ILE A 44 -11.17 -6.17 -19.47
N SER A 45 -10.31 -5.29 -18.96
CA SER A 45 -8.91 -5.14 -19.38
C SER A 45 -7.92 -5.94 -18.52
N ILE A 46 -8.42 -6.63 -17.49
CA ILE A 46 -7.59 -7.37 -16.54
C ILE A 46 -7.33 -8.76 -17.11
N PRO A 47 -6.06 -9.19 -17.20
CA PRO A 47 -5.74 -10.53 -17.65
C PRO A 47 -6.33 -11.56 -16.69
N LYS A 48 -6.58 -12.77 -17.16
CA LYS A 48 -7.05 -13.86 -16.31
C LYS A 48 -5.90 -14.81 -15.99
N VAL A 49 -5.91 -15.33 -14.77
CA VAL A 49 -5.08 -16.46 -14.33
C VAL A 49 -6.03 -17.55 -13.87
N GLN A 50 -5.94 -18.72 -14.50
CA GLN A 50 -6.87 -19.85 -14.29
C GLN A 50 -8.36 -19.44 -14.36
N GLY A 51 -8.71 -18.54 -15.29
CA GLY A 51 -10.09 -18.07 -15.49
C GLY A 51 -10.54 -16.94 -14.57
N VAL A 52 -9.78 -16.63 -13.51
CA VAL A 52 -10.07 -15.55 -12.55
C VAL A 52 -9.31 -14.27 -12.94
N PRO A 53 -9.91 -13.06 -12.84
CA PRO A 53 -9.18 -11.82 -13.05
C PRO A 53 -7.95 -11.70 -12.14
N ASP A 54 -6.79 -11.43 -12.75
CA ASP A 54 -5.50 -11.29 -12.09
C ASP A 54 -5.24 -9.82 -11.76
N TRP A 55 -5.77 -9.36 -10.61
CA TRP A 55 -5.55 -8.00 -10.11
C TRP A 55 -4.13 -7.78 -9.62
N GLU A 56 -3.43 -8.87 -9.29
CA GLU A 56 -2.15 -8.90 -8.59
C GLU A 56 -0.97 -8.64 -9.54
N ARG A 57 -1.08 -7.66 -10.44
CA ARG A 57 0.04 -7.22 -11.28
C ARG A 57 0.14 -5.71 -11.30
N PRO A 58 1.35 -5.14 -11.27
CA PRO A 58 1.50 -3.70 -11.43
C PRO A 58 0.88 -3.14 -12.71
N SER A 59 0.83 -3.93 -13.79
CA SER A 59 0.22 -3.50 -15.06
C SER A 59 -1.29 -3.25 -14.99
N THR A 60 -1.98 -3.70 -13.93
CA THR A 60 -3.42 -3.47 -13.74
C THR A 60 -3.72 -2.10 -13.14
N ILE A 61 -2.71 -1.38 -12.65
CA ILE A 61 -2.89 -0.07 -12.01
C ILE A 61 -2.75 1.06 -13.04
N LYS A 62 -3.58 2.09 -12.90
CA LYS A 62 -3.54 3.35 -13.66
C LYS A 62 -2.51 4.30 -13.03
N TRP A 63 -1.23 3.96 -13.13
CA TRP A 63 -0.13 4.73 -12.53
C TRP A 63 -0.17 6.21 -12.88
N ASP A 64 -0.38 6.54 -14.16
CA ASP A 64 -0.44 7.94 -14.61
C ASP A 64 -1.57 8.72 -13.94
N LYS A 65 -2.71 8.09 -13.67
CA LYS A 65 -3.82 8.73 -12.97
C LYS A 65 -3.49 8.92 -11.49
N LEU A 66 -2.95 7.89 -10.84
CA LEU A 66 -2.53 7.97 -9.44
C LEU A 66 -1.52 9.10 -9.23
N THR A 67 -0.44 9.13 -10.02
CA THR A 67 0.58 10.18 -9.94
C THR A 67 -0.02 11.57 -10.17
N LYS A 68 -0.86 11.75 -11.20
CA LYS A 68 -1.51 13.05 -11.46
C LYS A 68 -2.42 13.49 -10.32
N ASP A 69 -3.15 12.58 -9.70
CA ASP A 69 -4.07 12.92 -8.60
C ASP A 69 -3.28 13.27 -7.32
N ILE A 70 -2.16 12.59 -7.06
CA ILE A 70 -1.21 12.96 -5.99
C ILE A 70 -0.63 14.37 -6.22
N GLU A 71 -0.18 14.66 -7.45
CA GLU A 71 0.41 15.96 -7.82
C GLU A 71 -0.61 17.11 -7.73
N LYS A 72 -1.89 16.84 -8.03
CA LYS A 72 -2.97 17.84 -7.96
C LYS A 72 -3.44 18.13 -6.54
N SER A 73 -3.24 17.21 -5.61
CA SER A 73 -3.70 17.41 -4.24
C SER A 73 -2.94 18.56 -3.57
N THR A 74 -3.69 19.46 -2.96
CA THR A 74 -3.15 20.58 -2.19
C THR A 74 -3.01 20.26 -0.70
N ALA A 75 -3.28 19.01 -0.28
CA ALA A 75 -3.18 18.62 1.12
C ALA A 75 -1.74 18.71 1.63
N ASP A 76 -1.58 19.09 2.89
CA ASP A 76 -0.28 19.20 3.56
C ASP A 76 0.43 17.83 3.58
N ILE A 77 -0.35 16.79 3.89
CA ILE A 77 0.08 15.40 3.93
C ILE A 77 -0.65 14.58 2.86
N LYS A 78 0.10 13.76 2.14
CA LYS A 78 -0.42 12.82 1.15
C LYS A 78 0.02 11.42 1.54
N VAL A 79 -0.91 10.52 1.80
CA VAL A 79 -0.58 9.11 2.14
C VAL A 79 -0.91 8.24 0.94
N VAL A 80 0.08 7.55 0.39
CA VAL A 80 -0.09 6.66 -0.77
C VAL A 80 0.12 5.23 -0.34
N GLU A 81 -0.93 4.42 -0.35
CA GLU A 81 -0.89 3.07 0.19
C GLU A 81 -1.31 2.01 -0.84
N GLY A 82 -0.63 0.86 -0.81
CA GLY A 82 -0.99 -0.24 -1.70
C GLY A 82 0.03 -1.37 -1.74
N LEU A 83 -0.40 -2.51 -2.29
CA LEU A 83 0.46 -3.69 -2.47
C LEU A 83 1.70 -3.39 -3.33
N PHE A 84 1.56 -2.51 -4.32
CA PHE A 84 2.60 -2.12 -5.28
C PHE A 84 3.02 -0.66 -5.11
N SER A 85 2.78 -0.05 -3.92
CA SER A 85 3.10 1.37 -3.67
C SER A 85 4.57 1.70 -3.96
N PHE A 86 5.47 0.72 -3.83
CA PHE A 86 6.90 0.86 -4.08
C PHE A 86 7.38 0.32 -5.44
N TYR A 87 6.46 -0.10 -6.32
CA TYR A 87 6.82 -0.70 -7.60
C TYR A 87 7.34 0.33 -8.63
N PRO A 88 6.60 1.39 -9.01
CA PRO A 88 7.12 2.36 -9.96
C PRO A 88 8.25 3.18 -9.32
N ALA A 89 9.41 3.21 -9.96
CA ALA A 89 10.53 4.02 -9.48
C ALA A 89 10.21 5.52 -9.45
N SER A 90 9.37 5.99 -10.37
CA SER A 90 8.87 7.38 -10.40
C SER A 90 8.10 7.70 -9.12
N LEU A 91 7.14 6.86 -8.75
CA LEU A 91 6.31 7.05 -7.56
C LEU A 91 7.14 6.97 -6.27
N ARG A 92 8.03 5.98 -6.15
CA ARG A 92 8.93 5.87 -4.98
C ARG A 92 9.80 7.11 -4.75
N LYS A 93 10.26 7.74 -5.82
CA LYS A 93 11.11 8.94 -5.74
C LYS A 93 10.35 10.17 -5.25
N MET A 94 9.02 10.16 -5.31
CA MET A 94 8.17 11.24 -4.79
C MET A 94 7.96 11.14 -3.27
N TYR A 95 8.27 10.00 -2.65
CA TYR A 95 8.00 9.77 -1.24
C TYR A 95 9.10 10.38 -0.36
N ASP A 96 8.69 11.24 0.57
CA ASP A 96 9.55 11.78 1.62
C ASP A 96 9.79 10.72 2.70
N LEU A 97 8.76 9.91 3.02
CA LEU A 97 8.84 8.81 3.97
C LEU A 97 8.29 7.52 3.34
N LYS A 98 9.02 6.41 3.54
CA LYS A 98 8.65 5.09 3.03
C LYS A 98 8.44 4.13 4.21
N VAL A 99 7.19 3.79 4.49
CA VAL A 99 6.81 2.82 5.52
C VAL A 99 6.48 1.49 4.85
N PHE A 100 7.02 0.40 5.36
CA PHE A 100 6.72 -0.94 4.85
C PHE A 100 6.21 -1.82 5.99
N LEU A 101 4.99 -2.34 5.84
CA LEU A 101 4.38 -3.25 6.80
C LEU A 101 4.68 -4.70 6.43
N GLU A 102 5.34 -5.40 7.35
CA GLU A 102 5.62 -6.82 7.23
C GLU A 102 4.68 -7.63 8.11
N ILE A 103 4.15 -8.70 7.54
CA ILE A 103 3.48 -9.78 8.27
C ILE A 103 4.04 -11.10 7.75
N SER A 104 4.02 -12.13 8.59
CA SER A 104 4.40 -13.47 8.16
C SER A 104 3.41 -14.01 7.10
N LYS A 105 3.86 -14.99 6.31
CA LYS A 105 3.00 -15.70 5.35
C LYS A 105 1.80 -16.34 6.04
N GLU A 106 2.03 -16.90 7.23
CA GLU A 106 0.99 -17.52 8.04
C GLU A 106 -0.08 -16.49 8.44
N THR A 107 0.33 -15.36 9.03
CA THR A 107 -0.60 -14.26 9.36
C THR A 107 -1.34 -13.75 8.12
N PHE A 108 -0.65 -13.62 6.99
CA PHE A 108 -1.29 -13.24 5.73
C PHE A 108 -2.39 -14.24 5.33
N GLN A 109 -2.11 -15.54 5.34
CA GLN A 109 -3.08 -16.58 4.98
C GLN A 109 -4.28 -16.57 5.93
N GLN A 110 -4.05 -16.52 7.25
CA GLN A 110 -5.12 -16.44 8.25
C GLN A 110 -6.05 -15.23 8.02
N ARG A 111 -5.46 -14.04 7.76
CA ARG A 111 -6.23 -12.82 7.49
C ARG A 111 -6.91 -12.83 6.12
N LYS A 112 -6.30 -13.44 5.10
CA LYS A 112 -6.85 -13.52 3.74
C LYS A 112 -8.02 -14.50 3.67
N ASN A 113 -7.97 -15.62 4.39
CA ASN A 113 -9.05 -16.60 4.45
C ASN A 113 -10.35 -16.08 5.09
N THR A 114 -10.27 -14.98 5.86
CA THR A 114 -11.42 -14.30 6.47
C THR A 114 -11.81 -13.02 5.72
N ASP A 115 -11.24 -12.78 4.54
CA ASP A 115 -11.49 -11.60 3.73
C ASP A 115 -12.76 -11.76 2.89
N GLN A 116 -13.80 -11.00 3.22
CA GLN A 116 -15.11 -11.03 2.53
C GLN A 116 -15.31 -9.83 1.60
N ARG A 117 -14.24 -9.08 1.27
CA ARG A 117 -14.34 -7.89 0.41
C ARG A 117 -14.66 -8.22 -1.05
N TRP A 118 -14.40 -9.44 -1.49
CA TRP A 118 -14.53 -9.86 -2.88
C TRP A 118 -15.45 -11.07 -3.01
N GLU A 119 -15.86 -11.37 -4.25
CA GLU A 119 -16.47 -12.65 -4.60
C GLU A 119 -15.58 -13.81 -4.11
N GLU A 120 -16.17 -14.99 -3.90
CA GLU A 120 -15.44 -16.16 -3.41
C GLU A 120 -14.23 -16.46 -4.32
N GLU A 121 -13.03 -16.27 -3.77
CA GLU A 121 -11.78 -16.51 -4.46
C GLU A 121 -11.43 -18.00 -4.36
N PRO A 122 -10.90 -18.64 -5.41
CA PRO A 122 -10.44 -20.02 -5.31
C PRO A 122 -9.29 -20.18 -4.31
N ASP A 123 -9.15 -21.36 -3.71
CA ASP A 123 -8.12 -21.67 -2.70
C ASP A 123 -6.68 -21.30 -3.12
N TRP A 124 -6.36 -21.41 -4.41
CA TRP A 124 -5.03 -21.09 -4.94
C TRP A 124 -4.75 -19.58 -4.99
N TYR A 125 -5.76 -18.72 -4.94
CA TYR A 125 -5.63 -17.29 -5.20
C TYR A 125 -4.82 -16.58 -4.10
N ALA A 126 -4.97 -16.98 -2.84
CA ALA A 126 -4.16 -16.43 -1.75
C ALA A 126 -2.64 -16.66 -1.98
N GLU A 127 -2.25 -17.85 -2.46
CA GLU A 127 -0.86 -18.13 -2.84
C GLU A 127 -0.41 -17.29 -4.04
N HIS A 128 -1.31 -17.06 -5.01
CA HIS A 128 -1.02 -16.17 -6.15
C HIS A 128 -0.76 -14.72 -5.70
N VAL A 129 -1.57 -14.18 -4.78
CA VAL A 129 -1.34 -12.87 -4.16
C VAL A 129 0.02 -12.83 -3.46
N TRP A 130 0.35 -13.87 -2.68
CA TRP A 130 1.65 -13.95 -1.99
C TRP A 130 2.84 -13.95 -2.96
N ARG A 131 2.74 -14.72 -4.05
CA ARG A 131 3.78 -14.75 -5.09
C ARG A 131 3.93 -13.41 -5.80
N SER A 132 2.81 -12.75 -6.07
CA SER A 132 2.83 -11.39 -6.61
C SER A 132 3.49 -10.39 -5.66
N TYR A 133 3.15 -10.45 -4.37
CA TYR A 133 3.79 -9.66 -3.34
C TYR A 133 5.31 -9.84 -3.33
N LEU A 134 5.80 -11.09 -3.30
CA LEU A 134 7.25 -11.37 -3.34
C LEU A 134 7.92 -10.82 -4.60
N LYS A 135 7.25 -10.86 -5.75
CA LYS A 135 7.80 -10.41 -7.02
C LYS A 135 7.78 -8.89 -7.18
N TYR A 136 6.66 -8.26 -6.84
CA TYR A 136 6.35 -6.90 -7.21
C TYR A 136 6.13 -5.96 -6.03
N GLY A 137 5.60 -6.46 -4.91
CA GLY A 137 5.19 -5.66 -3.75
C GLY A 137 6.24 -5.47 -2.66
N GLN A 138 7.41 -6.09 -2.79
CA GLN A 138 8.55 -5.88 -1.88
C GLN A 138 9.15 -4.48 -2.00
N THR A 139 9.92 -4.09 -0.97
CA THR A 139 10.79 -2.90 -1.04
C THR A 139 11.75 -2.99 -2.23
N LYS A 140 12.15 -1.83 -2.77
CA LYS A 140 13.02 -1.71 -3.95
C LYS A 140 14.14 -0.71 -3.69
N GLY A 141 15.33 -0.97 -4.21
CA GLY A 141 16.49 -0.09 -3.95
C GLY A 141 17.12 -0.36 -2.58
N ASP A 142 17.63 0.68 -1.93
CA ASP A 142 18.28 0.57 -0.63
C ASP A 142 17.24 0.31 0.48
N LYS A 143 17.45 -0.73 1.27
CA LYS A 143 16.59 -1.09 2.41
C LYS A 143 16.63 -0.04 3.52
N GLY A 144 17.73 0.71 3.65
CA GLY A 144 17.88 1.78 4.63
C GLY A 144 16.93 2.95 4.42
N GLU A 145 16.32 3.08 3.24
CA GLU A 145 15.32 4.12 2.94
C GLU A 145 13.94 3.82 3.51
N TYR A 146 13.72 2.62 4.07
CA TYR A 146 12.40 2.16 4.50
C TYR A 146 12.33 2.00 6.01
N MET A 147 11.28 2.58 6.60
CA MET A 147 10.86 2.25 7.95
C MET A 147 10.05 0.95 7.92
N ILE A 148 10.71 -0.15 8.27
CA ILE A 148 10.08 -1.47 8.35
C ILE A 148 9.37 -1.62 9.70
N LEU A 149 8.07 -1.92 9.67
CA LEU A 149 7.25 -2.09 10.87
C LEU A 149 6.48 -3.41 10.78
N SER A 150 6.23 -4.04 11.93
CA SER A 150 5.36 -5.22 11.98
C SER A 150 3.90 -4.80 11.85
N GLY A 151 3.18 -5.44 10.93
CA GLY A 151 1.72 -5.37 10.83
C GLY A 151 1.00 -6.41 11.69
N GLU A 152 1.73 -7.15 12.53
CA GLU A 152 1.21 -8.15 13.48
C GLU A 152 0.92 -7.55 14.86
N SER A 153 1.44 -6.35 15.14
CA SER A 153 1.21 -5.62 16.39
C SER A 153 0.70 -4.21 16.12
N GLU A 154 0.25 -3.51 17.18
CA GLU A 154 -0.13 -2.12 17.04
C GLU A 154 1.08 -1.26 16.63
N VAL A 155 0.91 -0.48 15.57
CA VAL A 155 1.93 0.46 15.09
C VAL A 155 1.89 1.72 15.93
N ASP A 156 3.03 2.05 16.54
CA ASP A 156 3.26 3.32 17.21
C ASP A 156 3.47 4.44 16.17
N LEU A 157 2.48 5.34 16.08
CA LEU A 157 2.51 6.44 15.11
C LEU A 157 3.64 7.44 15.40
N LEU A 158 4.05 7.59 16.67
CA LEU A 158 5.08 8.54 17.05
C LEU A 158 6.42 8.22 16.41
N LYS A 159 6.72 6.93 16.17
CA LYS A 159 7.93 6.50 15.44
C LYS A 159 7.94 6.93 13.98
N ILE A 160 6.75 7.02 13.38
CA ILE A 160 6.58 7.42 11.98
C ILE A 160 6.72 8.94 11.89
N VAL A 161 6.04 9.68 12.76
CA VAL A 161 6.01 11.15 12.69
C VAL A 161 7.27 11.81 13.27
N SER A 162 7.97 11.20 14.23
CA SER A 162 9.25 11.74 14.73
C SER A 162 10.36 11.68 13.67
N GLY A 163 10.28 10.72 12.75
CA GLY A 163 11.12 10.67 11.54
C GLY A 163 10.80 11.77 10.52
N THR A 164 9.75 12.57 10.74
CA THR A 164 9.35 13.69 9.86
C THR A 164 9.71 15.06 10.45
N THR A 165 10.19 15.12 11.69
CA THR A 165 10.57 16.36 12.41
C THR A 165 12.09 16.47 12.58
N SER A 166 12.85 16.25 11.50
CA SER A 166 14.26 16.65 11.44
C SER A 166 14.36 17.88 10.53
N ASP A 167 14.65 19.01 11.18
CA ASP A 167 14.80 20.41 10.73
C ASP A 167 13.54 21.20 10.34
#